data_AF-A0A7C2BL87-F1
#
_entry.id   AF-A0A7C2BL87-F1
#
_cell.length_a   1.000
_cell.length_b   1.000
_cell.length_c   1.000
_cell.angle_alpha   90.00
_cell.angle_beta   90.00
_cell.angle_gamma   90.00
#
_symmetry.space_group_name_H-M   'P 1'
#
loop_
_entity.id
_entity.type
_entity.pdbx_description
1 polymer ?
#
loop_
_entity_poly.entity_id
_entity_poly.type
_entity_poly.pdbx_seq_one_letter_code
_entity_poly.pdbx_strand_id
1 'polypeptide(L)'
;MDVELLLKTGRARGLEGVEIYKVETDSLTLTISNDMVKEASASKTFSTGVRGYIGKRVAGVTINDEGLSGDIAFEKLFSLIRTSIEDPNWAGFPKPRKGFMKIECRDEKIVHADYSEIMRAVAELMEIMKDEAVRKGG
;
A
#
# COMPACT_ATOMS: atom_id res chain seq x y z
N MET A 1 -0.94 7.32 -12.83
CA MET A 1 0.13 8.33 -12.62
C MET A 1 1.47 7.72 -12.99
N ASP A 2 2.26 8.39 -13.82
CA ASP A 2 3.56 7.91 -14.33
C ASP A 2 4.69 8.22 -13.35
N VAL A 3 5.37 7.18 -12.83
CA VAL A 3 6.45 7.30 -11.85
C VAL A 3 7.66 8.04 -12.42
N GLU A 4 8.00 7.83 -13.69
CA GLU A 4 9.15 8.51 -14.31
C GLU A 4 8.88 10.01 -14.44
N LEU A 5 7.65 10.38 -14.80
CA LEU A 5 7.24 11.77 -14.87
C LEU A 5 7.36 12.44 -13.50
N LEU A 6 6.88 11.79 -12.43
CA LEU A 6 7.01 12.33 -11.07
C LEU A 6 8.47 12.50 -10.65
N LEU A 7 9.35 11.52 -10.95
CA LEU A 7 10.79 11.63 -10.65
C LEU A 7 11.43 12.81 -11.38
N LYS A 8 11.08 13.01 -12.67
CA LYS A 8 11.55 14.15 -13.47
C LYS A 8 11.05 15.47 -12.89
N THR A 9 9.77 15.56 -12.54
CA THR A 9 9.15 16.76 -11.96
C THR A 9 9.80 17.13 -10.62
N GLY A 10 10.02 16.17 -9.73
CA GLY A 10 10.64 16.42 -8.43
C GLY A 10 12.07 16.98 -8.56
N ARG A 11 12.88 16.42 -9.46
CA ARG A 11 14.23 16.92 -9.76
C ARG A 11 14.19 18.31 -10.40
N ALA A 12 13.32 18.53 -11.37
CA ALA A 12 13.19 19.82 -12.06
C ALA A 12 12.79 20.95 -11.10
N ARG A 13 12.04 20.62 -10.04
CA ARG A 13 11.63 21.57 -8.99
C ARG A 13 12.70 21.77 -7.89
N GLY A 14 13.86 21.12 -7.98
CA GLY A 14 15.00 21.36 -7.10
C GLY A 14 15.16 20.40 -5.92
N LEU A 15 14.49 19.24 -5.92
CA LEU A 15 14.77 18.18 -4.94
C LEU A 15 16.12 17.53 -5.25
N GLU A 16 16.96 17.39 -4.23
CA GLU A 16 18.27 16.71 -4.34
C GLU A 16 18.10 15.19 -4.44
N GLY A 17 17.02 14.66 -3.87
CA GLY A 17 16.60 13.29 -4.08
C GLY A 17 15.09 13.13 -3.91
N VAL A 18 14.54 12.14 -4.61
CA VAL A 18 13.12 11.80 -4.61
C VAL A 18 12.97 10.29 -4.55
N GLU A 19 12.12 9.82 -3.65
CA GLU A 19 11.67 8.44 -3.56
C GLU A 19 10.16 8.40 -3.80
N ILE A 20 9.71 7.45 -4.61
CA ILE A 20 8.30 7.23 -4.90
C ILE A 20 8.00 5.78 -4.64
N TYR A 21 6.95 5.51 -3.87
CA TYR A 21 6.42 4.18 -3.67
C TYR A 21 4.93 4.18 -4.01
N LYS A 22 4.49 3.12 -4.68
CA LYS A 22 3.07 2.85 -4.90
C LYS A 22 2.72 1.54 -4.21
N VAL A 23 1.67 1.57 -3.41
CA VAL A 23 1.07 0.41 -2.78
C VAL A 23 -0.33 0.28 -3.32
N GLU A 24 -0.65 -0.91 -3.80
CA GLU A 24 -2.00 -1.31 -4.18
C GLU A 24 -2.37 -2.48 -3.26
N THR A 25 -3.55 -2.42 -2.67
CA THR A 25 -4.02 -3.44 -1.75
C THR A 25 -5.46 -3.77 -2.07
N ASP A 26 -5.65 -4.99 -2.55
CA ASP A 26 -6.95 -5.62 -2.72
C ASP A 26 -7.21 -6.47 -1.48
N SER A 27 -8.37 -6.27 -0.86
CA SER A 27 -8.76 -6.94 0.38
C SER A 27 -10.20 -7.40 0.33
N LEU A 28 -10.43 -8.59 0.88
CA LEU A 28 -11.75 -9.13 1.16
C LEU A 28 -11.80 -9.44 2.66
N THR A 29 -12.77 -8.87 3.35
CA THR A 29 -13.03 -9.10 4.77
C THR A 29 -14.42 -9.70 4.94
N LEU A 30 -14.50 -10.80 5.67
CA LEU A 30 -15.75 -11.48 5.99
C LEU A 30 -15.90 -11.57 7.50
N THR A 31 -17.02 -11.10 8.03
CA THR A 31 -17.37 -11.22 9.45
C THR A 31 -18.43 -12.29 9.60
N ILE A 32 -18.13 -13.34 10.36
CA ILE A 32 -19.02 -14.50 10.57
C ILE A 32 -19.43 -14.54 12.03
N SER A 33 -20.73 -14.68 12.29
CA SER A 33 -21.29 -14.81 13.63
C SER A 33 -22.59 -15.60 13.58
N ASN A 34 -22.79 -16.49 14.57
CA ASN A 34 -23.96 -17.36 14.68
C ASN A 34 -24.25 -18.12 13.38
N ASP A 35 -23.23 -18.79 12.84
CA ASP A 35 -23.33 -19.60 11.62
C ASP A 35 -23.78 -18.84 10.37
N MET A 36 -23.61 -17.52 10.36
CA MET A 36 -23.96 -16.68 9.23
C MET A 36 -22.87 -15.66 8.94
N VAL A 37 -22.66 -15.39 7.66
CA VAL A 37 -21.90 -14.23 7.22
C VAL A 37 -22.73 -12.99 7.53
N LYS A 38 -22.25 -12.15 8.44
CA LYS A 38 -22.92 -10.91 8.83
C LYS A 38 -22.55 -9.77 7.90
N GLU A 39 -21.27 -9.70 7.54
CA GLU A 39 -20.74 -8.62 6.71
C GLU A 39 -19.71 -9.19 5.73
N ALA A 40 -19.75 -8.68 4.51
CA ALA A 40 -18.73 -8.91 3.50
C ALA A 40 -18.31 -7.56 2.93
N SER A 41 -17.01 -7.27 2.99
CA SER A 41 -16.44 -6.03 2.48
C SER A 41 -15.29 -6.36 1.56
N ALA A 42 -15.42 -5.96 0.29
CA ALA A 42 -14.32 -5.92 -0.65
C ALA A 42 -13.83 -4.48 -0.74
N SER A 43 -12.53 -4.27 -0.57
CA SER A 43 -11.93 -2.95 -0.73
C SER A 43 -10.65 -3.03 -1.55
N LYS A 44 -10.55 -2.09 -2.49
CA LYS A 44 -9.36 -1.84 -3.28
C LYS A 44 -8.83 -0.48 -2.88
N THR A 45 -7.62 -0.45 -2.35
CA THR A 45 -6.97 0.78 -1.91
C THR A 45 -5.69 1.00 -2.68
N PHE A 46 -5.42 2.26 -3.00
CA PHE A 46 -4.19 2.68 -3.62
C PHE A 46 -3.57 3.77 -2.77
N SER A 47 -2.26 3.70 -2.60
CA SER A 47 -1.49 4.72 -1.92
C SER A 47 -0.23 5.00 -2.69
N THR A 48 -0.03 6.25 -3.08
CA THR A 48 1.23 6.72 -3.65
C THR A 48 1.90 7.63 -2.66
N GLY A 49 3.06 7.24 -2.17
CA GLY A 49 3.91 8.10 -1.35
C GLY A 49 5.01 8.74 -2.17
N VAL A 50 5.24 10.02 -1.92
CA VAL A 50 6.36 10.78 -2.47
C VAL A 50 7.16 11.34 -1.31
N ARG A 51 8.45 11.00 -1.25
CA ARG A 51 9.40 11.56 -0.29
C ARG A 51 10.47 12.32 -1.04
N GLY A 52 10.95 13.39 -0.42
CA GLY A 52 12.01 14.21 -1.01
C GLY A 52 12.80 14.94 0.05
N TYR A 53 13.96 15.44 -0.37
CA TYR A 53 14.81 16.25 0.50
C TYR A 53 15.51 17.38 -0.25
N ILE A 54 15.88 18.42 0.52
CA ILE A 54 16.78 19.51 0.15
C ILE A 54 17.74 19.70 1.33
N GLY A 55 19.05 19.60 1.09
CA GLY A 55 20.05 19.47 2.14
C GLY A 55 19.72 18.33 3.10
N LYS A 56 19.58 18.66 4.39
CA LYS A 56 19.24 17.70 5.45
C LYS A 56 17.78 17.76 5.90
N ARG A 57 16.92 18.43 5.13
CA ARG A 57 15.49 18.58 5.41
C ARG A 57 14.71 17.57 4.58
N VAL A 58 13.98 16.69 5.25
CA VAL A 58 13.28 15.57 4.62
C VAL A 58 11.79 15.66 4.94
N ALA A 59 10.95 15.41 3.93
CA ALA A 59 9.52 15.25 4.16
C ALA A 59 8.94 14.18 3.24
N GLY A 60 7.70 13.80 3.53
CA GLY A 60 6.93 12.87 2.73
C GLY A 60 5.46 13.27 2.69
N VAL A 61 4.85 13.02 1.53
CA VAL A 61 3.40 13.13 1.34
C VAL A 61 2.87 11.78 0.88
N THR A 62 1.70 11.41 1.37
CA THR A 62 0.99 10.21 0.92
C THR A 62 -0.32 10.63 0.28
N ILE A 63 -0.59 10.07 -0.89
CA ILE A 63 -1.76 10.35 -1.72
C ILE A 63 -2.56 9.05 -1.82
N ASN A 64 -3.79 9.06 -1.33
CA ASN A 64 -4.70 7.92 -1.40
C ASN A 64 -5.78 8.08 -2.47
N ASP A 65 -5.70 9.15 -3.27
CA ASP A 65 -6.64 9.50 -4.32
C ASP A 65 -5.95 9.38 -5.69
N GLU A 66 -6.47 8.51 -6.56
CA GLU A 66 -5.93 8.30 -7.91
C GLU A 66 -6.04 9.54 -8.80
N GLY A 67 -6.94 10.46 -8.48
CA GLY A 67 -7.18 11.70 -9.22
C GLY A 67 -6.32 12.88 -8.81
N LEU A 68 -5.55 12.80 -7.71
CA LEU A 68 -4.74 13.92 -7.26
C LEU A 68 -3.55 14.13 -8.21
N SER A 69 -3.47 15.34 -8.79
CA SER A 69 -2.32 15.73 -9.63
C SER A 69 -1.01 15.66 -8.84
N GLY A 70 0.01 15.05 -9.45
CA GLY A 70 1.36 15.01 -8.89
C GLY A 70 1.92 16.40 -8.55
N ASP A 71 1.46 17.45 -9.24
CA ASP A 71 1.89 18.82 -8.96
C ASP A 71 1.46 19.31 -7.57
N ILE A 72 0.22 19.00 -7.17
CA ILE A 72 -0.30 19.36 -5.84
C ILE A 72 0.49 18.62 -4.76
N ALA A 73 0.85 17.36 -5.02
CA ALA A 73 1.66 16.58 -4.12
C ALA A 73 3.06 17.18 -3.94
N PHE A 74 3.70 17.59 -5.04
CA PHE A 74 4.99 18.25 -4.98
C PHE A 74 4.92 19.60 -4.27
N GLU A 75 3.90 20.43 -4.52
CA GLU A 75 3.73 21.70 -3.79
C GLU A 75 3.63 21.49 -2.27
N LYS A 76 2.81 20.52 -1.84
CA LYS A 76 2.72 20.14 -0.43
C LYS A 76 4.07 19.65 0.11
N LEU A 77 4.76 18.79 -0.65
CA LEU A 77 6.07 18.26 -0.27
C LEU A 77 7.10 19.39 -0.08
N PHE A 78 7.18 20.35 -0.99
CA PHE A 78 8.10 21.49 -0.86
C PHE A 78 7.79 22.36 0.36
N SER A 79 6.51 22.61 0.63
CA SER A 79 6.09 23.35 1.83
C SER A 79 6.53 22.64 3.11
N LEU A 80 6.38 21.32 3.16
CA LEU A 80 6.82 20.51 4.29
C LEU A 80 8.35 20.48 4.44
N ILE A 81 9.10 20.32 3.34
CA ILE A 81 10.57 20.33 3.40
C ILE A 81 11.08 21.67 3.95
N ARG A 82 10.52 22.79 3.49
CA ARG A 82 10.93 24.13 3.94
C ARG A 82 10.68 24.37 5.42
N THR A 83 9.63 23.78 5.98
CA THR A 83 9.26 23.93 7.40
C THR A 83 9.85 22.83 8.29
N SER A 84 10.32 21.73 7.72
CA SER A 84 10.96 20.63 8.46
C SER A 84 12.30 21.04 9.06
N ILE A 85 12.64 20.49 10.22
CA ILE A 85 13.95 20.68 10.86
C ILE A 85 15.01 19.85 10.11
N GLU A 86 16.24 20.35 10.05
CA GLU A 86 17.36 19.57 9.50
C GLU A 86 17.68 18.35 10.37
N ASP A 87 17.79 17.19 9.73
CA ASP A 87 18.32 15.98 10.35
C ASP A 87 19.84 15.89 10.11
N PRO A 88 20.69 16.20 11.11
CA PRO A 88 22.13 16.19 10.95
C PRO A 88 22.70 14.82 10.55
N ASN A 89 21.96 13.74 10.77
CA ASN A 89 22.37 12.37 10.46
C ASN A 89 21.83 11.87 9.11
N TRP A 90 21.08 12.68 8.38
CA TRP A 90 20.56 12.30 7.06
C TRP A 90 21.69 12.07 6.06
N ALA A 91 21.81 10.84 5.57
CA ALA A 91 22.83 10.41 4.61
C ALA A 91 22.36 10.44 3.15
N GLY A 92 21.12 10.88 2.89
CA GLY A 92 20.48 10.79 1.58
C GLY A 92 19.78 9.45 1.34
N PHE A 93 19.10 9.35 0.20
CA PHE A 93 18.47 8.09 -0.20
C PHE A 93 19.51 7.04 -0.60
N PRO A 94 19.19 5.74 -0.45
CA PRO A 94 20.07 4.67 -0.91
C PRO A 94 20.44 4.85 -2.38
N LYS A 95 21.70 4.57 -2.72
CA LYS A 95 22.13 4.57 -4.13
C LYS A 95 21.31 3.54 -4.92
N PRO A 96 21.01 3.82 -6.20
CA PRO A 96 20.32 2.84 -7.05
C PRO A 96 21.08 1.51 -7.03
N ARG A 97 20.40 0.42 -6.68
CA ARG A 97 20.96 -0.92 -6.91
C ARG A 97 21.12 -1.12 -8.41
N LYS A 98 22.18 -1.82 -8.84
CA LYS A 98 22.36 -2.13 -10.26
C LYS A 98 21.23 -3.08 -10.69
N GLY A 99 20.36 -2.61 -11.56
CA GLY A 99 19.26 -3.38 -12.15
C GLY A 99 17.90 -3.16 -11.48
N PHE A 100 16.84 -3.38 -12.25
CA PHE A 100 15.48 -3.49 -11.75
C PHE A 100 15.28 -4.89 -11.19
N MET A 101 15.01 -5.01 -9.90
CA MET A 101 14.55 -6.27 -9.32
C MET A 101 13.04 -6.32 -9.43
N LYS A 102 12.53 -7.08 -10.41
CA LYS A 102 11.12 -7.49 -10.43
C LYS A 102 11.06 -8.85 -9.72
N ILE A 103 10.60 -8.84 -8.48
CA ILE A 103 10.37 -10.07 -7.71
C ILE A 103 8.86 -10.22 -7.59
N GLU A 104 8.33 -11.30 -8.15
CA GLU A 104 6.93 -11.68 -7.99
C GLU A 104 6.85 -12.74 -6.88
N CYS A 105 6.43 -12.32 -5.69
CA CYS A 105 6.10 -13.21 -4.59
C CYS A 105 4.57 -13.25 -4.47
N ARG A 106 3.94 -14.12 -5.26
CA ARG A 106 2.48 -14.25 -5.33
C ARG A 106 2.06 -15.64 -4.89
N ASP A 107 1.03 -15.72 -4.08
CA ASP A 107 0.26 -16.95 -3.92
C ASP A 107 -0.84 -16.94 -4.98
N GLU A 108 -0.69 -17.77 -6.00
CA GLU A 108 -1.65 -17.90 -7.11
C GLU A 108 -3.06 -18.18 -6.63
N LYS A 109 -3.22 -18.86 -5.47
CA LYS A 109 -4.53 -19.14 -4.88
C LYS A 109 -5.24 -17.89 -4.40
N ILE A 110 -4.50 -16.84 -4.03
CA ILE A 110 -5.07 -15.58 -3.55
C ILE A 110 -5.36 -14.65 -4.74
N VAL A 111 -4.45 -14.60 -5.72
CA VAL A 111 -4.56 -13.70 -6.88
C VAL A 111 -5.72 -14.10 -7.82
N HIS A 112 -5.96 -15.41 -7.94
CA HIS A 112 -7.02 -15.95 -8.79
C HIS A 112 -8.23 -16.47 -8.01
N ALA A 113 -8.30 -16.19 -6.70
CA ALA A 113 -9.40 -16.64 -5.87
C ALA A 113 -10.73 -16.10 -6.43
N ASP A 114 -11.56 -16.98 -6.98
CA ASP A 114 -12.93 -16.61 -7.29
C ASP A 114 -13.66 -16.41 -5.97
N TYR A 115 -14.42 -15.31 -5.88
CA TYR A 115 -15.22 -14.99 -4.71
C TYR A 115 -16.12 -16.18 -4.31
N SER A 116 -16.66 -16.91 -5.30
CA SER A 116 -17.50 -18.08 -5.05
C SER A 116 -16.74 -19.25 -4.39
N GLU A 117 -15.47 -19.43 -4.73
CA GLU A 117 -14.59 -20.46 -4.15
C GLU A 117 -14.19 -20.10 -2.72
N ILE A 118 -13.90 -18.83 -2.46
CA ILE A 118 -13.62 -18.34 -1.10
C ILE A 118 -14.85 -18.57 -0.20
N MET A 119 -16.04 -18.20 -0.67
CA MET A 119 -17.27 -18.38 0.13
C MET A 119 -17.57 -19.86 0.40
N ARG A 120 -17.25 -20.75 -0.55
CA ARG A 120 -17.39 -22.20 -0.35
C ARG A 120 -16.42 -22.72 0.71
N ALA A 121 -15.14 -22.34 0.64
CA ALA A 121 -14.15 -22.72 1.64
C ALA A 121 -14.51 -22.20 3.03
N VAL A 122 -15.09 -20.99 3.11
CA VAL A 122 -15.62 -20.43 4.36
C VAL A 122 -16.80 -21.25 4.90
N ALA A 123 -17.75 -21.64 4.05
CA ALA A 123 -18.88 -22.48 4.46
C ALA A 123 -18.43 -23.87 4.96
N GLU A 124 -17.48 -24.50 4.26
CA GLU A 124 -16.88 -25.78 4.67
C GLU A 124 -16.18 -25.65 6.04
N LEU A 125 -15.42 -24.57 6.24
CA LEU A 125 -14.76 -24.30 7.53
C LEU A 125 -15.78 -24.15 8.66
N MET A 126 -16.92 -23.49 8.42
CA MET A 126 -17.97 -23.33 9.42
C MET A 126 -18.59 -24.67 9.82
N GLU A 127 -18.85 -25.57 8.86
CA GLU A 127 -19.35 -26.92 9.15
C GLU A 127 -18.33 -27.74 9.98
N ILE A 128 -17.04 -27.67 9.63
CA ILE A 128 -15.98 -28.31 10.42
C ILE A 128 -15.96 -27.78 11.87
N MET A 129 -16.08 -26.45 12.04
CA MET A 129 -16.08 -25.82 13.37
C MET A 129 -17.29 -26.27 14.21
N LYS A 130 -18.47 -26.43 13.59
CA LYS A 130 -19.67 -26.96 14.28
C LYS A 130 -19.48 -28.40 14.71
N ASP A 131 -19.04 -29.27 13.80
CA ASP A 131 -18.80 -30.69 14.09
C ASP A 131 -17.83 -30.87 15.25
N GLU A 132 -16.79 -30.04 15.32
CA GLU A 132 -15.80 -30.09 16.40
C GLU A 132 -16.32 -29.52 17.73
N ALA A 133 -17.16 -28.47 17.68
CA ALA A 133 -17.84 -27.96 18.87
C ALA A 133 -18.81 -28.99 19.46
N VAL A 134 -19.56 -29.70 18.63
CA VAL A 134 -20.44 -30.81 19.04
C VAL A 134 -19.63 -31.95 19.66
N ARG A 135 -18.48 -32.31 19.07
CA ARG A 135 -17.60 -33.37 19.62
C ARG A 135 -16.97 -33.03 20.96
N LYS A 136 -16.66 -31.76 21.24
CA LYS A 136 -16.03 -31.34 22.51
C LYS A 136 -17.03 -31.00 23.61
N GLY A 137 -18.29 -30.75 23.26
CA GLY A 137 -19.37 -30.46 24.20
C GLY A 137 -20.26 -31.65 24.58
N GLY A 138 -20.00 -32.84 24.00
CA GLY A 138 -20.68 -34.10 24.30
C GLY A 138 -19.94 -34.95 25.33
#